data_AF-A0A8H7V3V0-F1
#
_entry.id   AF-A0A8H7V3V0-F1
#
_cell.length_a   1.000
_cell.length_b   1.000
_cell.length_c   1.000
_cell.angle_alpha   90.00
_cell.angle_beta   90.00
_cell.angle_gamma   90.00
#
_symmetry.space_group_name_H-M   'P 1'
#
loop_
_entity.id
_entity.type
_entity.pdbx_description
1 polymer ?
#
loop_
_entity_poly.entity_id
_entity_poly.type
_entity_poly.pdbx_seq_one_letter_code
_entity_poly.pdbx_strand_id
1 'polypeptide(L)'
;MSTAAKTFTAVTNVRTATATEKTKSVYKNVLGSPFILKWPTIHTDLGQTILTQLLKTLTPVGEYRTRCRALKKKKKGSEITPAAAVAPEIQSRLHVGINEVTRYMESYIASTHPTTQPVMYICKREIKPLQLCQHLLSMAALAKIKLIPMPADSESKLGQALGITRASVVLIEIMEDKEESLRLSAQEVPLIEAPWLSNALEQKVHFIGENVKILKTVAPIKAPKKQQQPLKRKAEEEDDPSTDNKKLKN
;
A
#
# COMPACT_ATOMS: atom_id res chain seq x y z
N MET A 1 -16.57 -10.62 1.48
CA MET A 1 -16.65 -9.43 0.59
C MET A 1 -16.72 -8.17 1.44
N SER A 2 -16.03 -7.12 0.99
CA SER A 2 -16.19 -5.69 1.34
C SER A 2 -15.76 -5.21 2.72
N THR A 3 -14.68 -4.42 2.77
CA THR A 3 -14.80 -2.95 2.97
C THR A 3 -13.45 -2.27 2.72
N ALA A 4 -13.40 -1.38 1.72
CA ALA A 4 -12.25 -0.51 1.47
C ALA A 4 -12.49 0.84 2.16
N ALA A 5 -11.55 1.24 3.03
CA ALA A 5 -11.55 2.51 3.73
C ALA A 5 -11.37 3.67 2.74
N LYS A 6 -12.28 4.65 2.76
CA LYS A 6 -12.18 5.90 2.02
C LYS A 6 -11.56 6.96 2.92
N THR A 7 -10.33 7.37 2.62
CA THR A 7 -9.72 8.57 3.21
C THR A 7 -10.19 9.80 2.43
N PHE A 8 -10.95 10.66 3.09
CA PHE A 8 -11.26 12.00 2.61
C PHE A 8 -10.14 12.94 3.02
N THR A 9 -9.45 13.54 2.04
CA THR A 9 -8.72 14.79 2.24
C THR A 9 -9.04 15.72 1.08
N ALA A 10 -10.13 16.47 1.25
CA ALA A 10 -10.34 17.70 0.52
C ALA A 10 -10.66 18.77 1.57
N VAL A 11 -9.66 19.58 1.88
CA VAL A 11 -9.88 20.86 2.55
C VAL A 11 -10.57 21.74 1.52
N THR A 12 -11.88 21.83 1.59
CA THR A 12 -12.65 22.80 0.81
C THR A 12 -13.62 23.51 1.73
N ASN A 13 -13.42 24.82 1.80
CA ASN A 13 -14.19 25.77 2.56
C ASN A 13 -15.70 25.54 2.41
N VAL A 14 -16.36 25.46 3.56
CA VAL A 14 -17.81 25.41 3.72
C VAL A 14 -18.38 26.74 3.25
N ARG A 15 -18.94 26.80 2.03
CA ARG A 15 -20.10 27.65 1.72
C ARG A 15 -20.99 26.98 0.67
N THR A 16 -22.22 26.72 1.10
CA THR A 16 -23.46 26.51 0.32
C THR A 16 -23.54 25.31 -0.62
N ALA A 17 -24.03 24.20 -0.07
CA ALA A 17 -24.78 23.19 -0.81
C ALA A 17 -26.21 23.69 -1.06
N THR A 18 -26.59 23.85 -2.34
CA THR A 18 -27.95 23.64 -2.91
C THR A 18 -27.99 24.05 -4.39
N ALA A 19 -27.17 23.40 -5.21
CA ALA A 19 -27.44 23.23 -6.63
C ALA A 19 -26.78 21.91 -7.03
N THR A 20 -27.57 20.93 -7.44
CA THR A 20 -27.07 19.74 -8.14
C THR A 20 -26.51 20.22 -9.49
N GLU A 21 -25.28 20.71 -9.48
CA GLU A 21 -24.55 21.02 -10.71
C GLU A 21 -24.54 19.74 -11.54
N LYS A 22 -25.19 19.79 -12.71
CA LYS A 22 -25.21 18.65 -13.63
C LYS A 22 -23.76 18.32 -13.94
N THR A 23 -23.35 17.07 -13.74
CA THR A 23 -21.98 16.64 -14.02
C THR A 23 -21.95 15.74 -15.25
N LYS A 24 -20.92 15.87 -16.08
CA LYS A 24 -20.67 14.99 -17.22
C LYS A 24 -19.48 14.10 -16.93
N SER A 25 -19.59 12.81 -17.22
CA SER A 25 -18.43 11.92 -17.23
C SER A 25 -17.54 12.24 -18.44
N VAL A 26 -16.25 12.47 -18.19
CA VAL A 26 -15.21 12.72 -19.18
C VAL A 26 -14.18 11.61 -19.07
N TYR A 27 -13.92 10.92 -20.17
CA TYR A 27 -12.90 9.88 -20.26
C TYR A 27 -11.60 10.52 -20.75
N LYS A 28 -10.52 10.37 -19.98
CA LYS A 28 -9.19 10.90 -20.29
C LYS A 28 -8.23 9.75 -20.53
N ASN A 29 -7.48 9.81 -21.62
CA ASN A 29 -6.42 8.85 -21.88
C ASN A 29 -5.20 9.18 -21.00
N VAL A 30 -4.62 8.16 -20.38
CA VAL A 30 -3.47 8.26 -19.50
C VAL A 30 -2.50 7.14 -19.83
N LEU A 31 -1.22 7.48 -19.93
CA LEU A 31 -0.17 6.49 -20.14
C LEU A 31 0.05 5.68 -18.85
N GLY A 32 -0.12 4.37 -18.94
CA GLY A 32 0.29 3.42 -17.91
C GLY A 32 1.73 2.98 -18.11
N SER A 33 2.41 2.63 -17.02
CA SER A 33 3.70 1.94 -17.13
C SER A 33 3.48 0.45 -17.43
N PRO A 34 4.11 -0.13 -18.47
CA PRO A 34 4.11 -1.58 -18.68
C PRO A 34 5.08 -2.30 -17.73
N PHE A 35 5.95 -1.57 -17.03
CA PHE A 35 7.03 -2.11 -16.18
C PHE A 35 6.58 -2.40 -14.73
N ILE A 36 5.30 -2.73 -14.53
CA ILE A 36 4.75 -2.98 -13.20
C ILE A 36 5.12 -4.39 -12.74
N LEU A 37 5.89 -4.46 -11.65
CA LEU A 37 6.22 -5.73 -11.00
C LEU A 37 4.98 -6.35 -10.35
N LYS A 38 4.79 -7.65 -10.57
CA LYS A 38 3.73 -8.42 -9.95
C LYS A 38 4.25 -9.07 -8.67
N TRP A 39 3.41 -9.06 -7.65
CA TRP A 39 3.66 -9.85 -6.44
C TRP A 39 3.55 -11.35 -6.78
N PRO A 40 4.39 -12.21 -6.16
CA PRO A 40 4.25 -13.64 -6.34
C PRO A 40 2.92 -14.11 -5.76
N THR A 41 2.28 -15.04 -6.45
CA THR A 41 1.02 -15.67 -6.04
C THR A 41 1.33 -16.91 -5.23
N ILE A 42 0.90 -16.93 -3.98
CA ILE A 42 1.14 -18.03 -3.04
C ILE A 42 -0.21 -18.64 -2.67
N HIS A 43 -0.27 -19.98 -2.64
CA HIS A 43 -1.45 -20.70 -2.16
C HIS A 43 -1.71 -20.39 -0.69
N THR A 44 -2.98 -20.33 -0.28
CA THR A 44 -3.35 -19.96 1.10
C THR A 44 -2.72 -20.90 2.12
N ASP A 45 -2.73 -22.21 1.85
CA ASP A 45 -2.20 -23.23 2.77
C ASP A 45 -0.69 -23.08 2.95
N LEU A 46 0.05 -22.91 1.84
CA LEU A 46 1.49 -22.65 1.88
C LEU A 46 1.80 -21.38 2.66
N GLY A 47 1.03 -20.30 2.45
CA GLY A 47 1.19 -19.05 3.18
C GLY A 47 1.00 -19.20 4.70
N GLN A 48 0.06 -20.04 5.15
CA GLN A 48 -0.15 -20.32 6.57
C GLN A 48 0.95 -21.23 7.16
N THR A 49 1.41 -22.22 6.39
CA THR A 49 2.52 -23.10 6.77
C THR A 49 3.80 -22.29 6.98
N ILE A 50 4.14 -21.43 6.01
CA ILE A 50 5.30 -20.53 6.11
C ILE A 50 5.18 -19.61 7.33
N LEU A 51 4.00 -19.01 7.57
CA LEU A 51 3.78 -18.18 8.75
C LEU A 51 4.02 -18.97 10.05
N THR A 52 3.51 -20.18 10.15
CA THR A 52 3.64 -21.02 11.36
C THR A 52 5.10 -21.38 11.62
N GLN A 53 5.84 -21.80 10.58
CA GLN A 53 7.27 -22.08 10.67
C GLN A 53 8.08 -20.83 11.05
N LEU A 54 7.73 -19.68 10.46
CA LEU A 54 8.39 -18.40 10.72
C LEU A 54 8.18 -17.98 12.18
N LEU A 55 6.95 -18.07 12.70
CA LEU A 55 6.66 -17.75 14.10
C LEU A 55 7.47 -18.64 15.05
N LYS A 56 7.49 -19.96 14.81
CA LYS A 56 8.30 -20.91 15.61
C LYS A 56 9.78 -20.52 15.64
N THR A 57 10.30 -20.07 14.50
CA THR A 57 11.70 -19.66 14.32
C THR A 57 12.01 -18.33 15.02
N LEU A 58 11.05 -17.41 15.08
CA LEU A 58 11.22 -16.07 15.67
C LEU A 58 10.97 -16.01 17.18
N THR A 59 10.18 -16.93 17.76
CA THR A 59 9.86 -16.96 19.20
C THR A 59 11.09 -16.87 20.12
N PRO A 60 12.18 -17.63 19.90
CA PRO A 60 13.38 -17.54 20.75
C PRO A 60 14.00 -16.14 20.76
N VAL A 61 13.91 -15.40 19.65
CA VAL A 61 14.39 -14.02 19.55
C VAL A 61 13.53 -13.08 20.37
N GLY A 62 12.21 -13.24 20.34
CA GLY A 62 11.28 -12.45 21.16
C GLY A 62 11.46 -12.68 22.65
N GLU A 63 11.64 -13.94 23.06
CA GLU A 63 11.94 -14.31 24.45
C GLU A 63 13.25 -13.68 24.92
N TYR A 64 14.30 -13.75 24.11
CA TYR A 64 15.58 -13.12 24.39
C TYR A 64 15.46 -11.59 24.55
N ARG A 65 14.76 -10.92 23.62
CA ARG A 65 14.51 -9.46 23.68
C ARG A 65 13.73 -9.08 24.92
N THR A 66 12.72 -9.87 25.30
CA THR A 66 11.90 -9.65 26.48
C THR A 66 12.72 -9.80 27.77
N ARG A 67 13.53 -10.86 27.86
CA ARG A 67 14.46 -11.09 28.98
C ARG A 67 15.44 -9.93 29.12
N CYS A 68 16.04 -9.46 28.03
CA CYS A 68 16.95 -8.31 28.02
C CYS A 68 16.27 -7.03 28.52
N ARG A 69 15.02 -6.77 28.09
CA ARG A 69 14.25 -5.61 28.57
C ARG A 69 13.90 -5.70 30.05
N ALA A 70 13.53 -6.89 30.55
CA ALA A 70 13.24 -7.12 31.96
C ALA A 70 14.48 -6.90 32.85
N LEU A 71 15.65 -7.37 32.41
CA LEU A 71 16.93 -7.14 33.10
C LEU A 71 17.28 -5.65 33.16
N LYS A 72 17.09 -4.91 32.05
CA LYS A 72 17.31 -3.45 32.03
C LYS A 72 16.37 -2.70 32.97
N LYS A 73 15.09 -3.10 33.07
CA LYS A 73 14.12 -2.49 33.99
C LYS A 73 14.47 -2.74 35.46
N LYS A 74 14.98 -3.93 35.81
CA LYS A 74 15.38 -4.26 37.19
C LYS A 74 16.69 -3.59 37.65
N LYS A 75 17.54 -3.13 36.71
CA LYS A 75 18.91 -2.63 36.99
C LYS A 75 19.11 -1.14 36.68
N LYS A 76 18.12 -0.28 36.93
CA LYS A 76 18.27 1.18 36.86
C LYS A 76 19.10 1.72 38.05
N GLY A 77 20.33 1.22 38.22
CA GLY A 77 21.24 1.59 39.32
C GLY A 77 22.59 0.85 39.44
N SER A 78 22.97 -0.05 38.54
CA SER A 78 24.28 -0.75 38.62
C SER A 78 24.77 -1.18 37.23
N GLU A 79 26.04 -0.89 36.93
CA GLU A 79 26.75 -1.25 35.68
C GLU A 79 26.71 -2.77 35.42
N ILE A 80 26.58 -3.16 34.14
CA ILE A 80 26.25 -4.53 33.73
C ILE A 80 27.47 -5.23 33.13
N THR A 81 27.78 -6.41 33.65
CA THR A 81 28.43 -7.51 32.91
C THR A 81 27.36 -8.34 32.15
N PRO A 82 27.50 -8.54 30.82
CA PRO A 82 26.43 -9.05 29.93
C PRO A 82 26.33 -10.59 29.80
N ALA A 83 26.82 -11.38 30.76
CA ALA A 83 27.10 -12.81 30.55
C ALA A 83 25.91 -13.81 30.75
N ALA A 84 24.71 -13.38 31.15
CA ALA A 84 23.67 -14.32 31.64
C ALA A 84 22.56 -14.69 30.63
N ALA A 85 22.55 -14.14 29.41
CA ALA A 85 21.55 -14.49 28.40
C ALA A 85 22.28 -14.80 27.08
N VAL A 86 22.36 -16.08 26.73
CA VAL A 86 22.88 -16.51 25.43
C VAL A 86 21.97 -15.96 24.34
N ALA A 87 22.52 -15.16 23.43
CA ALA A 87 21.79 -14.60 22.31
C ALA A 87 21.45 -15.70 21.30
N PRO A 88 20.20 -15.79 20.81
CA PRO A 88 19.86 -16.71 19.73
C PRO A 88 20.68 -16.37 18.48
N GLU A 89 21.28 -17.37 17.87
CA GLU A 89 22.17 -17.19 16.71
C GLU A 89 21.49 -16.46 15.54
N ILE A 90 20.21 -16.77 15.32
CA ILE A 90 19.39 -16.14 14.27
C ILE A 90 19.27 -14.62 14.42
N GLN A 91 19.47 -14.06 15.62
CA GLN A 91 19.39 -12.62 15.83
C GLN A 91 20.39 -11.83 14.96
N SER A 92 21.56 -12.41 14.69
CA SER A 92 22.60 -11.76 13.88
C SER A 92 22.25 -11.69 12.38
N ARG A 93 21.37 -12.60 11.93
CA ARG A 93 20.97 -12.82 10.54
C ARG A 93 19.56 -12.33 10.21
N LEU A 94 18.90 -11.73 11.21
CA LEU A 94 17.50 -11.32 11.17
C LEU A 94 17.42 -9.80 11.08
N HIS A 95 16.84 -9.32 10.00
CA HIS A 95 16.59 -7.89 9.77
C HIS A 95 15.10 -7.60 9.82
N VAL A 96 14.68 -6.57 10.57
CA VAL A 96 13.25 -6.28 10.80
C VAL A 96 12.94 -4.82 10.50
N GLY A 97 11.94 -4.59 9.66
CA GLY A 97 11.49 -3.26 9.26
C GLY A 97 12.07 -2.81 7.93
N ILE A 98 11.38 -1.86 7.29
CA ILE A 98 11.67 -1.44 5.92
C ILE A 98 13.11 -0.91 5.80
N ASN A 99 13.53 0.01 6.67
CA ASN A 99 14.83 0.68 6.56
C ASN A 99 16.03 -0.24 6.80
N GLU A 100 15.87 -1.20 7.71
CA GLU A 100 16.95 -2.16 8.00
C GLU A 100 17.10 -3.14 6.83
N VAL A 101 15.96 -3.64 6.34
CA VAL A 101 15.92 -4.55 5.18
C VAL A 101 16.41 -3.87 3.91
N THR A 102 16.08 -2.60 3.66
CA THR A 102 16.59 -1.87 2.48
C THR A 102 18.10 -1.70 2.54
N ARG A 103 18.65 -1.28 3.68
CA ARG A 103 20.10 -1.13 3.87
C ARG A 103 20.86 -2.44 3.68
N TYR A 104 20.31 -3.52 4.23
CA TYR A 104 20.85 -4.87 4.03
C TYR A 104 20.82 -5.24 2.54
N MET A 105 19.69 -5.04 1.87
CA MET A 105 19.53 -5.39 0.47
C MET A 105 20.44 -4.58 -0.46
N GLU A 106 20.63 -3.29 -0.20
CA GLU A 106 21.59 -2.44 -0.93
C GLU A 106 23.01 -3.02 -0.85
N SER A 107 23.44 -3.39 0.36
CA SER A 107 24.75 -4.00 0.60
C SER A 107 24.86 -5.37 -0.07
N TYR A 108 23.81 -6.18 0.00
CA TYR A 108 23.73 -7.51 -0.63
C TYR A 108 23.80 -7.43 -2.16
N ILE A 109 23.09 -6.49 -2.78
CA ILE A 109 23.11 -6.27 -4.24
C ILE A 109 24.49 -5.79 -4.69
N ALA A 110 25.15 -4.94 -3.89
CA ALA A 110 26.49 -4.47 -4.18
C ALA A 110 27.55 -5.59 -4.06
N SER A 111 27.32 -6.58 -3.20
CA SER A 111 28.22 -7.74 -3.05
C SER A 111 28.03 -8.73 -4.21
N THR A 112 29.05 -8.88 -5.06
CA THR A 112 28.98 -9.68 -6.30
C THR A 112 28.87 -11.20 -6.06
N HIS A 113 29.16 -11.68 -4.84
CA HIS A 113 29.09 -13.10 -4.47
C HIS A 113 28.45 -13.30 -3.09
N PRO A 114 27.11 -13.34 -3.00
CA PRO A 114 26.46 -13.65 -1.74
C PRO A 114 26.57 -15.15 -1.44
N THR A 115 27.20 -15.49 -0.32
CA THR A 115 27.28 -16.87 0.19
C THR A 115 25.94 -17.33 0.79
N THR A 116 25.12 -16.38 1.27
CA THR A 116 23.85 -16.66 1.93
C THR A 116 22.67 -16.32 1.03
N GLN A 117 21.58 -17.09 1.15
CA GLN A 117 20.33 -16.83 0.43
C GLN A 117 19.31 -16.21 1.39
N PRO A 118 19.13 -14.88 1.38
CA PRO A 118 18.12 -14.23 2.20
C PRO A 118 16.72 -14.44 1.62
N VAL A 119 15.75 -14.64 2.51
CA VAL A 119 14.33 -14.70 2.17
C VAL A 119 13.61 -13.56 2.87
N MET A 120 12.79 -12.84 2.10
CA MET A 120 12.07 -11.66 2.58
C MET A 120 10.58 -11.96 2.73
N TYR A 121 10.03 -11.66 3.90
CA TYR A 121 8.62 -11.83 4.26
C TYR A 121 7.97 -10.45 4.44
N ILE A 122 6.85 -10.20 3.74
CA ILE A 122 6.20 -8.88 3.74
C ILE A 122 4.71 -9.00 4.05
N CYS A 123 4.25 -8.29 5.09
CA CYS A 123 2.83 -8.13 5.46
C CYS A 123 2.13 -7.08 4.58
N LYS A 124 2.12 -7.28 3.26
CA LYS A 124 1.68 -6.25 2.28
C LYS A 124 0.23 -5.78 2.46
N ARG A 125 -0.63 -6.60 3.08
CA ARG A 125 -2.05 -6.29 3.32
C ARG A 125 -2.24 -5.24 4.43
N GLU A 126 -1.24 -5.11 5.29
CA GLU A 126 -1.30 -4.30 6.51
C GLU A 126 -0.50 -2.99 6.37
N ILE A 127 0.39 -2.92 5.37
CA ILE A 127 1.17 -1.71 5.04
C ILE A 127 0.34 -0.74 4.20
N LYS A 128 0.21 0.50 4.69
CA LYS A 128 -0.44 1.63 3.99
C LYS A 128 0.49 2.84 4.01
N PRO A 129 0.85 3.44 2.86
CA PRO A 129 0.47 3.08 1.49
C PRO A 129 1.29 1.91 0.90
N LEU A 130 0.68 1.11 0.00
CA LEU A 130 1.33 -0.06 -0.62
C LEU A 130 2.55 0.31 -1.49
N GLN A 131 2.62 1.57 -1.94
CA GLN A 131 3.73 2.14 -2.70
C GLN A 131 5.07 2.00 -1.96
N LEU A 132 5.08 2.00 -0.62
CA LEU A 132 6.28 1.77 0.18
C LEU A 132 6.93 0.40 -0.12
N CYS A 133 6.14 -0.58 -0.54
CA CYS A 133 6.61 -1.93 -0.83
C CYS A 133 7.08 -2.12 -2.29
N GLN A 134 6.85 -1.15 -3.18
CA GLN A 134 7.25 -1.28 -4.59
C GLN A 134 8.77 -1.31 -4.75
N HIS A 135 9.49 -0.57 -3.91
CA HIS A 135 10.94 -0.59 -3.90
C HIS A 135 11.50 -1.96 -3.45
N LEU A 136 10.87 -2.58 -2.45
CA LEU A 136 11.23 -3.94 -1.98
C LEU A 136 11.06 -4.99 -3.09
N LEU A 137 10.00 -4.91 -3.90
CA LEU A 137 9.82 -5.79 -5.07
C LEU A 137 10.96 -5.64 -6.08
N SER A 138 11.39 -4.40 -6.32
CA SER A 138 12.43 -4.09 -7.29
C SER A 138 13.79 -4.60 -6.83
N MET A 139 14.13 -4.39 -5.55
CA MET A 139 15.35 -4.95 -4.94
C MET A 139 15.33 -6.47 -4.94
N ALA A 140 14.18 -7.09 -4.66
CA ALA A 140 14.06 -8.54 -4.67
C ALA A 140 14.28 -9.12 -6.07
N ALA A 141 13.78 -8.46 -7.11
CA ALA A 141 14.02 -8.84 -8.50
C ALA A 141 15.49 -8.66 -8.90
N LEU A 142 16.13 -7.54 -8.52
CA LEU A 142 17.56 -7.28 -8.76
C LEU A 142 18.46 -8.34 -8.11
N ALA A 143 18.23 -8.60 -6.82
CA ALA A 143 19.01 -9.54 -6.03
C ALA A 143 18.68 -11.01 -6.33
N LYS A 144 17.63 -11.28 -7.14
CA LYS A 144 17.10 -12.61 -7.42
C LYS A 144 16.78 -13.41 -6.14
N ILE A 145 16.21 -12.73 -5.14
CA ILE A 145 15.83 -13.34 -3.86
C ILE A 145 14.34 -13.70 -3.81
N LYS A 146 13.99 -14.63 -2.93
CA LYS A 146 12.61 -15.04 -2.70
C LYS A 146 11.91 -14.01 -1.82
N LEU A 147 10.76 -13.53 -2.30
CA LEU A 147 9.91 -12.58 -1.59
C LEU A 147 8.52 -13.20 -1.38
N ILE A 148 8.07 -13.22 -0.14
CA ILE A 148 6.90 -13.96 0.29
C ILE A 148 5.87 -12.96 0.86
N PRO A 149 4.76 -12.69 0.14
CA PRO A 149 3.66 -11.93 0.70
C PRO A 149 2.93 -12.75 1.78
N MET A 150 2.96 -12.25 3.00
CA MET A 150 2.33 -12.90 4.15
C MET A 150 0.79 -12.81 4.09
N PRO A 151 0.07 -13.79 4.66
CA PRO A 151 -1.38 -13.75 4.80
C PRO A 151 -1.84 -12.60 5.72
N ALA A 152 -3.16 -12.40 5.81
CA ALA A 152 -3.72 -11.38 6.71
C ALA A 152 -3.39 -11.67 8.19
N ASP A 153 -3.36 -10.62 8.99
CA ASP A 153 -3.09 -10.64 10.44
C ASP A 153 -1.70 -11.18 10.81
N SER A 154 -0.76 -11.16 9.87
CA SER A 154 0.60 -11.65 10.10
C SER A 154 1.45 -10.63 10.85
N GLU A 155 1.22 -9.33 10.66
CA GLU A 155 2.07 -8.30 11.26
C GLU A 155 2.02 -8.31 12.80
N SER A 156 0.81 -8.49 13.34
CA SER A 156 0.59 -8.57 14.79
C SER A 156 1.20 -9.86 15.37
N LYS A 157 0.99 -10.99 14.69
CA LYS A 157 1.57 -12.29 15.09
C LYS A 157 3.09 -12.27 15.07
N LEU A 158 3.70 -11.71 14.02
CA LEU A 158 5.14 -11.54 13.91
C LEU A 158 5.68 -10.57 14.98
N GLY A 159 4.97 -9.47 15.24
CA GLY A 159 5.30 -8.55 16.32
C GLY A 159 5.36 -9.26 17.66
N GLN A 160 4.33 -10.05 17.99
CA GLN A 160 4.25 -10.85 19.21
C GLN A 160 5.41 -11.85 19.32
N ALA A 161 5.69 -12.63 18.26
CA ALA A 161 6.79 -13.60 18.25
C ALA A 161 8.16 -12.94 18.41
N LEU A 162 8.36 -11.74 17.87
CA LEU A 162 9.60 -10.96 17.94
C LEU A 162 9.74 -10.11 19.22
N GLY A 163 8.72 -10.05 20.08
CA GLY A 163 8.69 -9.17 21.24
C GLY A 163 8.70 -7.67 20.91
N ILE A 164 8.17 -7.28 19.74
CA ILE A 164 8.03 -5.89 19.30
C ILE A 164 6.57 -5.56 19.01
N THR A 165 6.23 -4.28 18.86
CA THR A 165 4.84 -3.85 18.69
C THR A 165 4.24 -4.37 17.37
N ARG A 166 4.98 -4.20 16.27
CA ARG A 166 4.56 -4.59 14.91
C ARG A 166 5.79 -4.91 14.06
N ALA A 167 5.67 -5.90 13.19
CA ALA A 167 6.73 -6.31 12.26
C ALA A 167 6.16 -6.49 10.85
N SER A 168 6.26 -5.46 10.01
CA SER A 168 5.63 -5.49 8.67
C SER A 168 6.52 -6.12 7.60
N VAL A 169 7.84 -6.06 7.77
CA VAL A 169 8.84 -6.63 6.87
C VAL A 169 9.88 -7.35 7.71
N VAL A 170 10.17 -8.58 7.37
CA VAL A 170 11.18 -9.42 8.03
C VAL A 170 12.03 -10.07 6.96
N LEU A 171 13.35 -10.00 7.10
CA LEU A 171 14.30 -10.70 6.24
C LEU A 171 15.17 -11.61 7.10
N ILE A 172 15.37 -12.84 6.61
CA ILE A 172 16.18 -13.85 7.29
C ILE A 172 17.16 -14.41 6.27
N GLU A 173 18.45 -14.41 6.60
CA GLU A 173 19.43 -15.21 5.87
C GLU A 173 19.32 -16.67 6.28
N ILE A 174 18.80 -17.54 5.42
CA ILE A 174 18.58 -18.95 5.74
C ILE A 174 19.91 -19.70 5.70
N MET A 175 20.20 -20.48 6.75
CA MET A 175 21.32 -21.43 6.76
C MET A 175 20.83 -22.85 6.47
N GLU A 176 21.65 -23.64 5.77
CA GLU A 176 21.28 -24.98 5.29
C GLU A 176 20.94 -25.95 6.45
N ASP A 177 21.54 -25.81 7.62
CA ASP A 177 21.38 -26.77 8.73
C ASP A 177 20.31 -26.39 9.78
N LYS A 178 19.82 -25.15 9.78
CA LYS A 178 19.00 -24.62 10.90
C LYS A 178 17.55 -24.38 10.54
N GLU A 179 17.31 -23.75 9.40
CA GLU A 179 15.98 -23.31 8.99
C GLU A 179 15.49 -24.07 7.75
N GLU A 180 15.77 -25.38 7.68
CA GLU A 180 15.44 -26.24 6.53
C GLU A 180 13.95 -26.17 6.13
N SER A 181 13.04 -26.19 7.10
CA SER A 181 11.60 -26.12 6.81
C SER A 181 11.22 -24.81 6.10
N LEU A 182 11.78 -23.68 6.55
CA LEU A 182 11.58 -22.39 5.90
C LEU A 182 12.22 -22.35 4.52
N ARG A 183 13.39 -22.96 4.37
CA ARG A 183 14.09 -23.08 3.07
C ARG A 183 13.24 -23.83 2.06
N LEU A 184 12.74 -25.01 2.44
CA LEU A 184 11.92 -25.87 1.59
C LEU A 184 10.63 -25.17 1.19
N SER A 185 9.90 -24.58 2.15
CA SER A 185 8.68 -23.84 1.83
C SER A 185 8.94 -22.57 1.00
N ALA A 186 10.11 -21.93 1.14
CA ALA A 186 10.50 -20.79 0.30
C ALA A 186 10.87 -21.19 -1.14
N GLN A 187 11.34 -22.41 -1.37
CA GLN A 187 11.65 -22.91 -2.72
C GLN A 187 10.40 -23.04 -3.61
N GLU A 188 9.25 -23.39 -3.02
CA GLU A 188 7.96 -23.48 -3.71
C GLU A 188 7.47 -22.11 -4.24
N VAL A 189 7.95 -21.01 -3.67
CA VAL A 189 7.55 -19.67 -4.09
C VAL A 189 8.36 -19.23 -5.32
N PRO A 190 7.73 -18.73 -6.40
CA PRO A 190 8.46 -18.26 -7.57
C PRO A 190 9.27 -16.99 -7.26
N LEU A 191 10.36 -16.79 -8.00
CA LEU A 191 11.11 -15.53 -7.96
C LEU A 191 10.29 -14.41 -8.61
N ILE A 192 10.56 -13.17 -8.23
CA ILE A 192 9.96 -12.02 -8.89
C ILE A 192 10.66 -11.81 -10.23
N GLU A 193 9.90 -11.96 -11.30
CA GLU A 193 10.40 -11.71 -12.64
C GLU A 193 10.27 -10.24 -13.01
N ALA A 194 11.40 -9.64 -13.38
CA ALA A 194 11.48 -8.31 -13.97
C ALA A 194 12.24 -8.39 -15.31
N PRO A 195 11.63 -8.93 -16.39
CA PRO A 195 12.34 -9.16 -17.64
C PRO A 195 12.96 -7.89 -18.21
N TRP A 196 12.25 -6.77 -18.12
CA TRP A 196 12.75 -5.45 -18.56
C TRP A 196 14.01 -4.99 -17.83
N LEU A 197 14.20 -5.43 -16.58
CA LEU A 197 15.35 -5.08 -15.76
C LEU A 197 16.55 -5.97 -16.09
N SER A 198 16.33 -7.29 -16.17
CA SER A 198 17.36 -8.24 -16.61
C SER A 198 17.85 -7.91 -18.02
N ASN A 199 16.92 -7.61 -18.92
CA ASN A 199 17.22 -7.24 -20.30
C ASN A 199 18.01 -5.93 -20.38
N ALA A 200 17.72 -4.96 -19.52
CA ALA A 200 18.48 -3.72 -19.46
C ALA A 200 19.92 -3.96 -18.98
N LEU A 201 20.11 -4.85 -18.00
CA LEU A 201 21.45 -5.24 -17.53
C LEU A 201 22.23 -6.03 -18.59
N GLU A 202 21.54 -6.88 -19.36
CA GLU A 202 22.12 -7.68 -20.44
C GLU A 202 22.18 -6.95 -21.79
N GLN A 203 21.80 -5.67 -21.86
CA GLN A 203 21.71 -4.87 -23.08
C GLN A 203 20.80 -5.45 -24.20
N LYS A 204 19.85 -6.32 -23.85
CA LYS A 204 18.83 -6.90 -24.76
C LYS A 204 17.52 -6.13 -24.70
N VAL A 205 17.56 -4.83 -25.00
CA VAL A 205 16.38 -3.96 -24.84
C VAL A 205 15.38 -4.19 -25.97
N HIS A 206 14.24 -4.80 -25.64
CA HIS A 206 13.09 -4.91 -26.53
C HIS A 206 12.10 -3.79 -26.28
N PHE A 207 11.63 -3.13 -27.35
CA PHE A 207 10.58 -2.13 -27.24
C PHE A 207 9.27 -2.79 -26.83
N ILE A 208 8.70 -2.32 -25.71
CA ILE A 208 7.36 -2.70 -25.28
C ILE A 208 6.41 -1.60 -25.72
N GLY A 209 5.37 -1.97 -26.47
CA GLY A 209 4.40 -1.04 -27.04
C GLY A 209 3.66 -0.16 -26.02
N GLU A 210 2.89 0.79 -26.53
CA GLU A 210 2.19 1.80 -25.73
C GLU A 210 1.11 1.18 -24.82
N ASN A 211 1.14 1.53 -23.53
CA ASN A 211 0.12 1.10 -22.56
C ASN A 211 -0.81 2.29 -22.26
N VAL A 212 -1.84 2.49 -23.08
CA VAL A 212 -2.82 3.56 -22.90
C VAL A 212 -3.98 3.05 -22.03
N LYS A 213 -4.21 3.72 -20.89
CA LYS A 213 -5.34 3.50 -19.98
C LYS A 213 -6.34 4.64 -20.09
N ILE A 214 -7.61 4.39 -19.77
CA ILE A 214 -8.65 5.42 -19.80
C ILE A 214 -9.14 5.68 -18.38
N LEU A 215 -8.98 6.91 -17.90
CA LEU A 215 -9.50 7.37 -16.61
C LEU A 215 -10.84 8.08 -16.79
N LYS A 216 -11.85 7.59 -16.08
CA LYS A 216 -13.15 8.27 -15.97
C LYS A 216 -13.05 9.39 -14.93
N THR A 217 -13.28 10.62 -15.37
CA THR A 217 -13.36 11.82 -14.54
C THR A 217 -14.75 12.43 -14.63
N VAL A 218 -15.10 13.29 -13.67
CA VAL A 218 -16.39 13.98 -13.63
C VAL A 218 -16.11 15.48 -13.77
N ALA A 219 -16.75 16.14 -14.73
CA ALA A 219 -16.60 17.58 -14.97
C ALA A 219 -17.94 18.29 -14.73
N PRO A 220 -17.96 19.46 -14.06
CA PRO A 220 -19.17 20.25 -13.86
C PRO A 220 -19.64 20.86 -15.18
N ILE A 221 -20.94 20.81 -15.45
CA ILE A 221 -21.56 21.44 -16.62
C ILE A 221 -21.95 22.87 -16.24
N LYS A 222 -21.28 23.86 -16.81
CA LYS A 222 -21.67 25.28 -16.64
C LYS A 222 -23.00 25.52 -17.36
N ALA A 223 -24.00 26.04 -16.65
CA ALA A 223 -25.27 26.43 -17.26
C ALA A 223 -25.07 27.60 -18.25
N PRO A 224 -25.78 27.63 -19.39
CA PRO A 224 -25.68 28.74 -20.34
C PRO A 224 -26.19 30.04 -19.70
N LYS A 225 -25.40 31.12 -19.79
CA LYS A 225 -25.84 32.47 -19.37
C LYS A 225 -27.01 32.90 -20.25
N LYS A 226 -28.22 33.01 -19.69
CA LYS A 226 -29.34 33.67 -20.35
C LYS A 226 -28.98 35.16 -20.55
N GLN A 227 -28.91 35.61 -21.80
CA GLN A 227 -28.91 37.04 -22.12
C GLN A 227 -30.23 37.62 -21.61
N GLN A 228 -30.16 38.64 -20.74
CA GLN A 228 -31.33 39.36 -20.27
C GLN A 228 -31.92 40.14 -21.45
N GLN A 229 -33.14 39.79 -21.86
CA GLN A 229 -33.95 40.64 -22.75
C GLN A 229 -34.48 41.83 -21.94
N PRO A 230 -34.43 43.07 -22.47
CA PRO A 230 -34.94 44.25 -21.76
C PRO A 230 -36.47 44.23 -21.71
N LEU A 231 -37.06 44.42 -20.52
CA LEU A 231 -38.50 44.55 -20.31
C LEU A 231 -39.04 45.79 -21.02
N LYS A 232 -39.96 45.62 -21.97
CA LYS A 232 -40.82 46.70 -22.49
C LYS A 232 -41.95 46.97 -21.48
N ARG A 233 -41.99 48.18 -20.90
CA ARG A 233 -43.13 48.69 -20.12
C ARG A 233 -44.29 48.97 -21.07
N LYS A 234 -45.45 48.35 -20.83
CA LYS A 234 -46.75 48.79 -21.38
C LYS A 234 -47.37 49.76 -20.37
N ALA A 235 -47.75 50.95 -20.84
CA ALA A 235 -48.60 51.87 -20.11
C ALA A 235 -50.05 51.41 -20.26
N GLU A 236 -50.77 51.31 -19.14
CA GLU A 236 -52.23 51.22 -19.09
C GLU A 236 -52.74 52.63 -18.75
N GLU A 237 -53.63 53.15 -19.59
CA GLU A 237 -54.30 54.44 -19.44
C GLU A 237 -55.70 54.13 -18.90
N GLU A 238 -56.03 54.80 -17.78
CA GLU A 238 -57.29 54.69 -17.04
C GLU A 238 -58.44 55.36 -17.81
N ASP A 239 -59.63 54.75 -17.82
CA ASP A 239 -60.88 55.46 -18.10
C ASP A 239 -61.94 55.01 -17.07
N ASP A 240 -62.40 55.99 -16.29
CA ASP A 240 -63.35 55.89 -15.17
C ASP A 240 -64.79 56.18 -15.66
N PRO A 241 -65.85 55.90 -14.86
CA PRO A 241 -67.18 55.52 -15.32
C PRO A 241 -68.20 56.66 -15.30
N SER A 242 -69.26 56.56 -16.13
CA SER A 242 -70.60 56.98 -15.70
C SER A 242 -71.73 56.50 -16.63
N THR A 243 -72.78 55.99 -15.96
CA THR A 243 -74.22 56.11 -16.29
C THR A 243 -74.77 55.49 -17.58
N ASP A 244 -75.66 54.50 -17.42
CA ASP A 244 -77.08 54.78 -17.67
C ASP A 244 -78.05 53.81 -16.99
N ASN A 245 -79.21 54.34 -16.64
CA ASN A 245 -80.29 53.73 -15.86
C ASN A 245 -81.53 53.56 -16.76
N LYS A 246 -82.45 52.67 -16.36
CA LYS A 246 -83.82 52.41 -16.88
C LYS A 246 -83.92 51.62 -18.20
N LYS A 247 -84.99 50.87 -18.51
CA LYS A 247 -86.01 50.07 -17.79
C LYS A 247 -87.02 49.64 -18.89
N LEU A 248 -87.59 48.45 -18.74
CA LEU A 248 -88.97 48.03 -19.10
C LEU A 248 -89.32 47.52 -20.51
N LYS A 249 -89.74 46.24 -20.51
CA LYS A 249 -90.97 45.62 -21.06
C LYS A 249 -91.25 45.68 -22.57
N ASN A 250 -91.32 44.50 -23.19
CA ASN A 250 -92.55 43.68 -23.25
C ASN A 250 -92.19 42.19 -23.28
#